data_AF-G1XB79-F1
#
_entry.id   AF-G1XB79-F1
#
_cell.length_a   1.000
_cell.length_b   1.000
_cell.length_c   1.000
_cell.angle_alpha   90.00
_cell.angle_beta   90.00
_cell.angle_gamma   90.00
#
_symmetry.space_group_name_H-M   'P 1'
#
loop_
_entity.id
_entity.type
_entity.pdbx_description
1 polymer ?
#
loop_
_entity_poly.entity_id
_entity_poly.type
_entity_poly.pdbx_seq_one_letter_code
_entity_poly.pdbx_strand_id
1 'polypeptide(L)'
;MSSAPGSAGGAQTPQPPAQNTIPVAPAPLDPAIREFVTQELYKRYKLIRASMDSGNEPAKSKDASLQEDWESLPEHLKASTRAQADDIPRKLELTGYRMSKANDETKDGLQPIEKFTPEQLEYLGEVEHDRWVSERIKSGWQAAGKRDSSAQKTPFFTPYAELEQKWKDVDKFMVEGIFEILGLAGYRVFSKN
;
A
#
# COMPACT_ATOMS: atom_id res chain seq x y z
N MET A 1 28.79 7.07 63.95
CA MET A 1 29.68 7.23 62.79
C MET A 1 29.30 6.17 61.78
N SER A 2 28.76 6.61 60.64
CA SER A 2 28.29 5.77 59.54
C SER A 2 29.45 5.03 58.86
N SER A 3 29.21 3.81 58.39
CA SER A 3 29.79 3.27 57.15
C SER A 3 29.01 2.03 56.70
N ALA A 4 28.76 2.00 55.39
CA ALA A 4 27.80 1.18 54.65
C ALA A 4 28.32 -0.22 54.26
N PRO A 5 27.48 -1.11 53.67
CA PRO A 5 27.89 -2.46 53.24
C PRO A 5 28.51 -2.45 51.83
N GLY A 6 29.54 -3.28 51.63
CA GLY A 6 30.17 -3.52 50.33
C GLY A 6 29.40 -4.53 49.49
N SER A 7 29.02 -4.10 48.29
CA SER A 7 28.41 -4.91 47.22
C SER A 7 29.40 -5.91 46.61
N ALA A 8 28.99 -7.16 46.43
CA ALA A 8 29.66 -8.10 45.53
C ALA A 8 28.87 -8.17 44.21
N GLY A 9 29.50 -7.67 43.13
CA GLY A 9 28.95 -7.66 41.79
C GLY A 9 28.89 -9.05 41.17
N GLY A 10 27.73 -9.41 40.65
CA GLY A 10 27.57 -10.55 39.75
C GLY A 10 28.10 -10.20 38.37
N ALA A 11 29.04 -10.99 37.85
CA ALA A 11 29.53 -10.90 36.49
C ALA A 11 28.40 -11.26 35.50
N GLN A 12 27.99 -10.29 34.69
CA GLN A 12 27.12 -10.53 33.53
C GLN A 12 28.00 -11.05 32.38
N THR A 13 27.68 -12.24 31.88
CA THR A 13 28.22 -12.77 30.64
C THR A 13 27.78 -11.90 29.46
N PRO A 14 28.66 -11.61 28.48
CA PRO A 14 28.27 -10.81 27.32
C PRO A 14 27.35 -11.63 26.42
N GLN A 15 26.12 -11.17 26.23
CA GLN A 15 25.22 -11.66 25.18
C GLN A 15 25.81 -11.31 23.80
N PRO A 16 25.80 -12.25 22.83
CA PRO A 16 26.21 -11.94 21.47
C PRO A 16 25.26 -10.90 20.84
N PRO A 17 25.74 -10.02 19.95
CA PRO A 17 24.90 -9.01 19.33
C PRO A 17 23.77 -9.67 18.54
N ALA A 18 22.56 -9.12 18.68
CA ALA A 18 21.39 -9.52 17.89
C ALA A 18 21.76 -9.53 16.41
N GLN A 19 21.58 -10.68 15.75
CA GLN A 19 21.81 -10.79 14.32
C GLN A 19 20.83 -9.85 13.63
N ASN A 20 21.36 -8.81 12.98
CA ASN A 20 20.62 -7.97 12.05
C ASN A 20 20.15 -8.86 10.90
N THR A 21 18.96 -9.44 11.03
CA THR A 21 18.28 -10.10 9.94
C THR A 21 17.89 -9.01 8.95
N ILE A 22 18.55 -9.00 7.78
CA ILE A 22 18.07 -8.24 6.63
C ILE A 22 16.62 -8.70 6.40
N PRO A 23 15.61 -7.81 6.41
CA PRO A 23 14.25 -8.23 6.14
C PRO A 23 14.22 -8.83 4.73
N VAL A 24 13.96 -10.13 4.66
CA VAL A 24 13.72 -10.85 3.41
C VAL A 24 12.51 -10.17 2.76
N ALA A 25 12.66 -9.70 1.52
CA ALA A 25 11.54 -9.12 0.79
C ALA A 25 10.35 -10.10 0.81
N PRO A 26 9.12 -9.62 1.00
CA PRO A 26 7.94 -10.48 1.04
C PRO A 26 7.82 -11.25 -0.27
N ALA A 27 7.20 -12.44 -0.22
CA ALA A 27 6.88 -13.18 -1.42
C ALA A 27 6.05 -12.29 -2.37
N PRO A 28 6.34 -12.30 -3.68
CA PRO A 28 5.59 -11.48 -4.64
C PRO A 28 4.13 -11.95 -4.72
N LEU A 29 3.28 -11.05 -5.24
CA LEU A 29 1.89 -11.39 -5.55
C LEU A 29 1.86 -12.56 -6.55
N ASP A 30 0.94 -13.52 -6.33
CA ASP A 30 0.78 -14.66 -7.24
C ASP A 30 0.52 -14.15 -8.67
N PRO A 31 1.39 -14.48 -9.65
CA PRO A 31 1.23 -14.03 -11.03
C PRO A 31 -0.13 -14.39 -11.63
N ALA A 32 -0.78 -15.46 -11.17
CA ALA A 32 -2.08 -15.90 -11.64
C ALA A 32 -3.21 -14.92 -11.29
N ILE A 33 -3.09 -14.16 -10.20
CA ILE A 33 -4.11 -13.17 -9.78
C ILE A 33 -3.72 -11.73 -10.08
N ARG A 34 -2.47 -11.49 -10.46
CA ARG A 34 -1.89 -10.14 -10.56
C ARG A 34 -2.70 -9.20 -11.46
N GLU A 35 -3.03 -9.62 -12.68
CA GLU A 35 -3.76 -8.75 -13.62
C GLU A 35 -5.22 -8.56 -13.17
N PHE A 36 -5.84 -9.58 -12.58
CA PHE A 36 -7.18 -9.45 -11.99
C PHE A 36 -7.20 -8.41 -10.86
N VAL A 37 -6.29 -8.55 -9.88
CA VAL A 37 -6.14 -7.59 -8.77
C VAL A 37 -5.85 -6.18 -9.29
N THR A 38 -5.01 -6.06 -10.32
CA THR A 38 -4.72 -4.78 -10.98
C THR A 38 -5.99 -4.12 -11.53
N GLN A 39 -6.82 -4.87 -12.26
CA GLN A 39 -8.05 -4.33 -12.84
C GLN A 39 -9.09 -3.96 -11.77
N GLU A 40 -9.19 -4.73 -10.69
CA GLU A 40 -10.06 -4.39 -9.56
C GLU A 40 -9.58 -3.13 -8.81
N LEU A 41 -8.27 -2.97 -8.61
CA LEU A 41 -7.71 -1.72 -8.10
C LEU A 41 -8.05 -0.54 -9.04
N TYR A 42 -7.95 -0.74 -10.35
CA TYR A 42 -8.33 0.32 -11.29
C TYR A 42 -9.81 0.73 -11.18
N LYS A 43 -10.72 -0.25 -11.08
CA LYS A 43 -12.15 0.00 -10.85
C LYS A 43 -12.37 0.78 -9.55
N ARG A 44 -11.67 0.40 -8.48
CA ARG A 44 -11.72 1.09 -7.18
C ARG A 44 -11.22 2.52 -7.27
N TYR A 45 -10.11 2.77 -7.97
CA TYR A 45 -9.59 4.11 -8.21
C TYR A 45 -10.61 4.99 -8.94
N LYS A 46 -11.28 4.47 -9.98
CA LYS A 46 -12.34 5.21 -10.68
C LYS A 46 -13.50 5.57 -9.76
N LEU A 47 -13.89 4.66 -8.85
CA LEU A 47 -14.99 4.88 -7.92
C LEU A 47 -14.72 6.08 -6.99
N ILE A 48 -13.56 6.12 -6.34
CA ILE A 48 -13.21 7.24 -5.44
C ILE A 48 -13.05 8.55 -6.22
N ARG A 49 -12.41 8.51 -7.39
CA ARG A 49 -12.27 9.71 -8.22
C ARG A 49 -13.59 10.26 -8.74
N ALA A 50 -14.53 9.39 -9.11
CA ALA A 50 -15.87 9.82 -9.50
C ALA A 50 -16.59 10.55 -8.36
N SER A 51 -16.41 10.13 -7.10
CA SER A 51 -17.00 10.84 -5.95
C SER A 51 -16.36 12.21 -5.70
N MET A 52 -15.04 12.34 -5.86
CA MET A 52 -14.31 13.60 -5.63
C MET A 52 -14.61 14.69 -6.65
N ASP A 53 -14.85 14.29 -7.90
CA ASP A 53 -15.02 15.20 -9.03
C ASP A 53 -16.51 15.55 -9.30
N SER A 54 -17.39 15.30 -8.32
CA SER A 54 -18.83 15.64 -8.37
C SER A 54 -19.03 17.15 -8.58
N GLY A 55 -19.21 17.57 -9.85
CA GLY A 55 -19.34 18.97 -10.25
C GLY A 55 -18.27 19.51 -11.20
N ASN A 56 -17.30 18.71 -11.65
CA ASN A 56 -16.26 19.10 -12.60
C ASN A 56 -16.09 18.11 -13.77
N GLU A 57 -17.21 17.78 -14.44
CA GLU A 57 -17.27 16.87 -15.60
C GLU A 57 -16.28 17.19 -16.75
N PRO A 58 -16.00 18.46 -17.09
CA PRO A 58 -15.03 18.79 -18.13
C PRO A 58 -13.58 18.42 -17.76
N ALA A 59 -13.21 18.43 -16.47
CA ALA A 59 -11.89 18.00 -16.03
C ALA A 59 -11.79 16.46 -16.00
N LYS A 60 -12.87 15.79 -15.59
CA LYS A 60 -12.98 14.33 -15.55
C LYS A 60 -12.79 13.69 -16.93
N SER A 61 -13.51 14.19 -17.94
CA SER A 61 -13.45 13.68 -19.32
C SER A 61 -12.09 13.86 -20.00
N LYS A 62 -11.21 14.71 -19.46
CA LYS A 62 -9.86 14.96 -19.98
C LYS A 62 -8.75 14.24 -19.20
N ASP A 63 -9.04 13.69 -18.03
CA ASP A 63 -8.03 12.99 -17.23
C ASP A 63 -7.79 11.60 -17.83
N ALA A 64 -6.61 11.38 -18.42
CA ALA A 64 -6.24 10.09 -18.99
C ALA A 64 -6.24 8.92 -17.99
N SER A 65 -6.31 9.18 -16.68
CA SER A 65 -6.49 8.15 -15.67
C SER A 65 -7.93 7.65 -15.49
N LEU A 66 -8.92 8.31 -16.08
CA LEU A 66 -10.34 8.01 -15.92
C LEU A 66 -10.97 7.48 -17.23
N GLN A 67 -10.35 6.47 -17.83
CA GLN A 67 -10.90 5.78 -18.99
C GLN A 67 -12.03 4.81 -18.58
N GLU A 68 -13.02 4.64 -19.47
CA GLU A 68 -14.11 3.68 -19.24
C GLU A 68 -13.56 2.25 -19.12
N ASP A 69 -12.72 1.86 -20.08
CA ASP A 69 -12.19 0.50 -20.17
C ASP A 69 -10.71 0.43 -19.77
N TRP A 70 -10.32 -0.68 -19.13
CA TRP A 70 -8.92 -0.99 -18.83
C TRP A 70 -8.05 -0.93 -20.08
N GLU A 71 -8.53 -1.45 -21.20
CA GLU A 71 -7.75 -1.52 -22.44
C GLU A 71 -7.37 -0.15 -23.01
N SER A 72 -8.22 0.85 -22.80
CA SER A 72 -8.01 2.23 -23.25
C SER A 72 -7.07 3.02 -22.33
N LEU A 73 -6.73 2.49 -21.15
CA LEU A 73 -5.83 3.15 -20.22
C LEU A 73 -4.41 3.22 -20.80
N PRO A 74 -3.74 4.39 -20.80
CA PRO A 74 -2.35 4.50 -21.21
C PRO A 74 -1.43 3.54 -20.45
N GLU A 75 -0.42 3.00 -21.13
CA GLU A 75 0.45 1.96 -20.56
C GLU A 75 1.18 2.41 -19.29
N HIS A 76 1.59 3.68 -19.19
CA HIS A 76 2.24 4.20 -17.97
C HIS A 76 1.30 4.28 -16.77
N LEU A 77 -0.02 4.30 -17.00
CA LEU A 77 -1.03 4.25 -15.95
C LEU A 77 -1.41 2.79 -15.63
N LYS A 78 -1.48 1.91 -16.64
CA LYS A 78 -1.59 0.45 -16.41
C LYS A 78 -0.42 -0.05 -15.55
N ALA A 79 0.80 0.32 -15.91
CA ALA A 79 2.02 -0.02 -15.17
C ALA A 79 2.00 0.51 -13.73
N SER A 80 1.47 1.70 -13.49
CA SER A 80 1.30 2.29 -12.16
C SER A 80 0.31 1.49 -11.29
N THR A 81 -0.83 1.08 -11.84
CA THR A 81 -1.79 0.21 -11.11
C THR A 81 -1.20 -1.19 -10.86
N ARG A 82 -0.45 -1.74 -11.80
CA ARG A 82 0.26 -3.01 -11.62
C ARG A 82 1.31 -2.92 -10.50
N ALA A 83 2.07 -1.83 -10.44
CA ALA A 83 3.02 -1.59 -9.37
C ALA A 83 2.34 -1.44 -8.00
N GLN A 84 1.12 -0.91 -7.94
CA GLN A 84 0.31 -0.91 -6.72
C GLN A 84 -0.10 -2.34 -6.31
N ALA A 85 -0.54 -3.18 -7.26
CA ALA A 85 -0.88 -4.58 -7.02
C ALA A 85 0.34 -5.37 -6.51
N ASP A 86 1.50 -5.18 -7.15
CA ASP A 86 2.75 -5.84 -6.79
C ASP A 86 3.26 -5.48 -5.39
N ASP A 87 2.85 -4.32 -4.87
CA ASP A 87 3.23 -3.84 -3.55
C ASP A 87 2.31 -4.34 -2.42
N ILE A 88 1.18 -4.99 -2.74
CA ILE A 88 0.24 -5.51 -1.73
C ILE A 88 0.93 -6.44 -0.71
N PRO A 89 1.75 -7.44 -1.10
CA PRO A 89 2.42 -8.29 -0.12
C PRO A 89 3.31 -7.50 0.86
N ARG A 90 3.95 -6.42 0.39
CA ARG A 90 4.76 -5.55 1.26
C ARG A 90 3.91 -4.78 2.25
N LYS A 91 2.76 -4.24 1.83
CA LYS A 91 1.84 -3.56 2.74
C LYS A 91 1.32 -4.49 3.84
N LEU A 92 0.96 -5.72 3.48
CA LEU A 92 0.54 -6.73 4.45
C LEU A 92 1.67 -7.07 5.44
N GLU A 93 2.89 -7.27 4.95
CA GLU A 93 4.05 -7.57 5.78
C GLU A 93 4.34 -6.44 6.79
N LEU A 94 4.22 -5.17 6.36
CA LEU A 94 4.40 -3.99 7.21
C LEU A 94 3.40 -3.91 8.37
N THR A 95 2.23 -4.55 8.24
CA THR A 95 1.21 -4.62 9.30
C THR A 95 1.21 -5.96 10.05
N GLY A 96 2.23 -6.80 9.85
CA GLY A 96 2.30 -8.13 10.46
C GLY A 96 1.30 -9.12 9.90
N TYR A 97 0.82 -8.89 8.67
CA TYR A 97 -0.14 -9.74 7.97
C TYR A 97 0.50 -10.46 6.78
N ARG A 98 -0.19 -11.47 6.29
CA ARG A 98 0.15 -12.20 5.07
C ARG A 98 -1.13 -12.62 4.35
N MET A 99 -1.07 -12.78 3.03
CA MET A 99 -2.16 -13.39 2.28
C MET A 99 -1.93 -14.91 2.13
N SER A 100 -3.00 -15.68 2.04
CA SER A 100 -2.98 -17.05 1.53
C SER A 100 -4.25 -17.35 0.74
N LYS A 101 -4.26 -18.44 -0.02
CA LYS A 101 -5.47 -18.93 -0.68
C LYS A 101 -6.54 -19.24 0.35
N ALA A 102 -7.81 -18.96 0.03
CA ALA A 102 -8.91 -19.12 0.95
C ALA A 102 -9.15 -20.59 1.38
N ASN A 103 -8.70 -21.54 0.57
CA ASN A 103 -8.80 -22.99 0.81
C ASN A 103 -7.48 -23.62 1.28
N ASP A 104 -6.54 -22.83 1.78
CA ASP A 104 -5.29 -23.33 2.33
C ASP A 104 -5.52 -24.01 3.69
N GLU A 105 -5.47 -25.35 3.71
CA GLU A 105 -5.63 -26.19 4.91
C GLU A 105 -4.65 -25.82 6.04
N THR A 106 -3.49 -25.22 5.72
CA THR A 106 -2.54 -24.74 6.75
C THR A 106 -3.04 -23.53 7.54
N LYS A 107 -4.20 -22.99 7.15
CA LYS A 107 -4.89 -21.88 7.82
C LYS A 107 -6.17 -22.33 8.53
N ASP A 108 -6.46 -23.63 8.55
CA ASP A 108 -7.62 -24.16 9.27
C ASP A 108 -7.60 -23.73 10.74
N GLY A 109 -8.68 -23.09 11.19
CA GLY A 109 -8.82 -22.55 12.54
C GLY A 109 -8.27 -21.13 12.75
N LEU A 110 -7.55 -20.55 11.80
CA LEU A 110 -7.15 -19.14 11.85
C LEU A 110 -8.30 -18.24 11.37
N GLN A 111 -8.56 -17.16 12.11
CA GLN A 111 -9.53 -16.15 11.71
C GLN A 111 -8.91 -15.19 10.69
N PRO A 112 -9.57 -14.97 9.54
CA PRO A 112 -9.13 -13.94 8.59
C PRO A 112 -9.19 -12.54 9.20
N ILE A 113 -8.26 -11.69 8.76
CA ILE A 113 -8.32 -10.25 9.01
C ILE A 113 -9.15 -9.62 7.90
N GLU A 114 -10.15 -8.83 8.29
CA GLU A 114 -11.12 -8.23 7.36
C GLU A 114 -10.86 -6.74 7.10
N LYS A 115 -10.06 -6.08 7.95
CA LYS A 115 -9.73 -4.64 7.81
C LYS A 115 -8.44 -4.27 8.54
N PHE A 116 -7.84 -3.18 8.11
CA PHE A 116 -6.79 -2.49 8.85
C PHE A 116 -7.38 -1.71 10.05
N THR A 117 -6.59 -1.48 11.09
CA THR A 117 -6.93 -0.47 12.11
C THR A 117 -6.80 0.95 11.52
N PRO A 118 -7.41 1.97 12.13
CA PRO A 118 -7.25 3.35 11.68
C PRO A 118 -5.78 3.80 11.60
N GLU A 119 -4.95 3.38 12.56
CA GLU A 119 -3.52 3.71 12.61
C GLU A 119 -2.74 3.01 11.50
N GLN A 120 -3.04 1.74 11.25
CA GLN A 120 -2.46 1.00 10.12
C GLN A 120 -2.87 1.62 8.79
N LEU A 121 -4.12 2.06 8.66
CA LEU A 121 -4.62 2.67 7.44
C LEU A 121 -3.93 4.01 7.15
N GLU A 122 -3.73 4.86 8.16
CA GLU A 122 -3.00 6.12 8.00
C GLU A 122 -1.54 5.88 7.61
N TYR A 123 -0.87 4.93 8.29
CA TYR A 123 0.50 4.54 7.97
C TYR A 123 0.63 3.96 6.56
N LEU A 124 -0.27 3.06 6.16
CA LEU A 124 -0.24 2.47 4.83
C LEU A 124 -0.64 3.45 3.72
N GLY A 125 -1.45 4.47 4.03
CA GLY A 125 -1.73 5.60 3.14
C GLY A 125 -0.45 6.38 2.80
N GLU A 126 0.36 6.71 3.81
CA GLU A 126 1.68 7.32 3.62
C GLU A 126 2.61 6.43 2.78
N VAL A 127 2.66 5.14 3.11
CA VAL A 127 3.46 4.16 2.36
C VAL A 127 3.02 4.04 0.89
N GLU A 128 1.73 4.14 0.60
CA GLU A 128 1.20 4.12 -0.76
C GLU A 128 1.53 5.40 -1.53
N HIS A 129 1.42 6.56 -0.89
CA HIS A 129 1.81 7.84 -1.47
C HIS A 129 3.31 7.86 -1.80
N ASP A 130 4.17 7.42 -0.88
CA ASP A 130 5.62 7.35 -1.09
C ASP A 130 5.99 6.39 -2.23
N ARG A 131 5.32 5.23 -2.30
CA ARG A 131 5.46 4.29 -3.43
C ARG A 131 5.09 4.97 -4.74
N TRP A 132 3.94 5.65 -4.77
CA TRP A 132 3.44 6.37 -5.94
C TRP A 132 4.38 7.52 -6.36
N VAL A 133 4.90 8.32 -5.43
CA VAL A 133 5.89 9.37 -5.72
C VAL A 133 7.17 8.76 -6.29
N SER A 134 7.68 7.68 -5.67
CA SER A 134 8.90 7.00 -6.11
C SER A 134 8.79 6.47 -7.53
N GLU A 135 7.68 5.80 -7.89
CA GLU A 135 7.49 5.29 -9.25
C GLU A 135 7.38 6.43 -10.28
N ARG A 136 6.74 7.55 -9.91
CA ARG A 136 6.50 8.68 -10.81
C ARG A 136 7.82 9.37 -11.14
N ILE A 137 8.65 9.62 -10.13
CA ILE A 137 10.01 10.14 -10.30
C ILE A 137 10.83 9.22 -11.21
N LYS A 138 10.83 7.91 -10.95
CA LYS A 138 11.55 6.92 -11.77
C LYS A 138 11.06 6.88 -13.22
N SER A 139 9.77 7.15 -13.44
CA SER A 139 9.13 7.15 -14.76
C SER A 139 9.14 8.52 -15.45
N GLY A 140 9.91 9.49 -14.94
CA GLY A 140 10.11 10.80 -15.56
C GLY A 140 8.94 11.77 -15.42
N TRP A 141 8.01 11.54 -14.49
CA TRP A 141 6.93 12.50 -14.22
C TRP A 141 7.47 13.81 -13.65
N GLN A 142 6.78 14.91 -13.94
CA GLN A 142 7.21 16.25 -13.59
C GLN A 142 6.31 16.87 -12.52
N ALA A 143 6.92 17.64 -11.62
CA ALA A 143 6.19 18.51 -10.71
C ALA A 143 5.46 19.62 -11.50
N ALA A 144 4.20 19.88 -11.18
CA ALA A 144 3.41 20.95 -11.78
C ALA A 144 2.31 21.42 -10.83
N GLY A 145 1.85 22.68 -10.96
CA GLY A 145 0.77 23.20 -10.10
C GLY A 145 -0.61 22.57 -10.33
N LYS A 146 -0.79 21.78 -11.40
CA LYS A 146 -2.02 21.04 -11.70
C LYS A 146 -1.68 19.66 -12.24
N ARG A 147 -2.57 18.71 -11.98
CA ARG A 147 -2.48 17.35 -12.49
C ARG A 147 -2.76 17.33 -14.00
N ASP A 148 -1.91 16.65 -14.75
CA ASP A 148 -2.14 16.30 -16.15
C ASP A 148 -1.54 14.90 -16.38
N SER A 149 -2.41 13.89 -16.29
CA SER A 149 -2.01 12.49 -16.39
C SER A 149 -1.50 12.12 -17.80
N SER A 150 -1.94 12.86 -18.83
CA SER A 150 -1.53 12.68 -20.23
C SER A 150 -0.11 13.18 -20.44
N ALA A 151 0.22 14.34 -19.87
CA ALA A 151 1.56 14.94 -19.93
C ALA A 151 2.51 14.46 -18.81
N GLN A 152 2.10 13.47 -18.02
CA GLN A 152 2.87 12.95 -16.88
C GLN A 152 3.28 14.04 -15.88
N LYS A 153 2.35 14.94 -15.54
CA LYS A 153 2.54 16.04 -14.60
C LYS A 153 1.66 15.90 -13.36
N THR A 154 2.21 16.27 -12.21
CA THR A 154 1.48 16.16 -10.95
C THR A 154 1.87 17.23 -9.91
N PRO A 155 0.91 17.74 -9.11
CA PRO A 155 1.19 18.58 -7.96
C PRO A 155 1.54 17.80 -6.69
N PHE A 156 1.43 16.47 -6.71
CA PHE A 156 1.50 15.63 -5.50
C PHE A 156 2.91 15.21 -5.11
N PHE A 157 3.96 15.83 -5.65
CA PHE A 157 5.34 15.63 -5.18
C PHE A 157 5.59 16.45 -3.92
N THR A 158 4.85 16.10 -2.86
CA THR A 158 4.88 16.73 -1.55
C THR A 158 4.91 15.64 -0.48
N PRO A 159 5.51 15.87 0.71
CA PRO A 159 5.42 14.93 1.82
C PRO A 159 3.97 14.58 2.14
N TYR A 160 3.70 13.32 2.49
CA TYR A 160 2.34 12.87 2.80
C TYR A 160 1.69 13.74 3.89
N ALA A 161 2.45 14.14 4.93
CA ALA A 161 1.96 15.03 5.99
C ALA A 161 1.34 16.34 5.46
N GLU A 162 1.88 16.90 4.36
CA GLU A 162 1.45 18.16 3.74
C GLU A 162 0.39 17.97 2.64
N LEU A 163 0.07 16.72 2.28
CA LEU A 163 -0.94 16.41 1.28
C LEU A 163 -2.34 16.79 1.77
N GLU A 164 -3.16 17.38 0.90
CA GLU A 164 -4.56 17.68 1.24
C GLU A 164 -5.33 16.41 1.63
N GLN A 165 -6.20 16.51 2.63
CA GLN A 165 -6.92 15.35 3.19
C GLN A 165 -7.63 14.52 2.13
N LYS A 166 -8.27 15.17 1.14
CA LYS A 166 -8.99 14.48 0.06
C LYS A 166 -8.10 13.56 -0.78
N TRP A 167 -6.80 13.86 -0.90
CA TRP A 167 -5.85 13.01 -1.63
C TRP A 167 -5.30 11.91 -0.73
N LYS A 168 -5.05 12.18 0.56
CA LYS A 168 -4.79 11.14 1.56
C LYS A 168 -5.90 10.10 1.61
N ASP A 169 -7.15 10.56 1.51
CA ASP A 169 -8.32 9.69 1.51
C ASP A 169 -8.37 8.78 0.26
N VAL A 170 -7.79 9.20 -0.87
CA VAL A 170 -7.60 8.31 -2.03
C VAL A 170 -6.63 7.18 -1.69
N ASP A 171 -5.46 7.50 -1.15
CA ASP A 171 -4.45 6.48 -0.80
C ASP A 171 -5.00 5.49 0.22
N LYS A 172 -5.66 5.99 1.26
CA LYS A 172 -6.32 5.16 2.28
C LYS A 172 -7.45 4.32 1.69
N PHE A 173 -8.32 4.90 0.86
CA PHE A 173 -9.39 4.15 0.22
C PHE A 173 -8.84 3.00 -0.63
N MET A 174 -7.75 3.23 -1.37
CA MET A 174 -7.10 2.21 -2.17
C MET A 174 -6.50 1.09 -1.31
N VAL A 175 -5.82 1.43 -0.21
CA VAL A 175 -5.26 0.47 0.75
C VAL A 175 -6.37 -0.36 1.40
N GLU A 176 -7.44 0.26 1.86
CA GLU A 176 -8.57 -0.43 2.52
C GLU A 176 -9.18 -1.51 1.61
N GLY A 177 -9.18 -1.29 0.29
CA GLY A 177 -9.73 -2.23 -0.69
C GLY A 177 -8.95 -3.54 -0.85
N ILE A 178 -7.76 -3.66 -0.27
CA ILE A 178 -6.91 -4.86 -0.41
C ILE A 178 -7.65 -6.14 0.00
N PHE A 179 -8.40 -6.11 1.12
CA PHE A 179 -9.11 -7.30 1.63
C PHE A 179 -10.19 -7.78 0.68
N GLU A 180 -11.03 -6.85 0.21
CA GLU A 180 -12.11 -7.13 -0.76
C GLU A 180 -11.54 -7.69 -2.06
N ILE A 181 -10.52 -7.04 -2.62
CA ILE A 181 -9.93 -7.39 -3.92
C ILE A 181 -9.22 -8.75 -3.86
N LEU A 182 -8.45 -9.02 -2.81
CA LEU A 182 -7.88 -10.35 -2.58
C LEU A 182 -8.99 -11.38 -2.36
N GLY A 183 -10.06 -10.99 -1.69
CA GLY A 183 -11.25 -11.81 -1.47
C GLY A 183 -11.87 -12.32 -2.77
N LEU A 184 -12.03 -11.43 -3.74
CA LEU A 184 -12.51 -11.72 -5.10
C LEU A 184 -11.54 -12.62 -5.88
N ALA A 185 -10.25 -12.51 -5.62
CA ALA A 185 -9.21 -13.35 -6.23
C ALA A 185 -9.07 -14.75 -5.59
N GLY A 186 -9.90 -15.09 -4.59
CA GLY A 186 -9.83 -16.37 -3.88
C GLY A 186 -8.75 -16.41 -2.79
N TYR A 187 -8.29 -15.24 -2.32
CA TYR A 187 -7.33 -15.09 -1.24
C TYR A 187 -7.98 -14.52 0.01
N ARG A 188 -7.33 -14.70 1.16
CA ARG A 188 -7.67 -14.11 2.46
C ARG A 188 -6.41 -13.64 3.16
N VAL A 189 -6.56 -12.69 4.06
CA VAL A 189 -5.46 -12.12 4.85
C VAL A 189 -5.49 -12.71 6.25
N PHE A 190 -4.31 -13.04 6.78
CA PHE A 190 -4.13 -13.64 8.10
C PHE A 190 -3.00 -12.93 8.85
N SER A 191 -3.06 -12.96 10.19
CA SER A 191 -1.91 -12.61 11.03
C SER A 191 -0.69 -13.48 10.68
N LYS A 192 0.51 -12.89 10.72
CA LYS A 192 1.76 -13.62 10.50
C LYS A 192 2.10 -14.55 11.68
N ASN A 193 1.66 -14.23 12.90
CA ASN A 193 2.03 -14.89 14.17
C ASN A 193 3.54 -14.99 14.39
#